data_AF-A0A5A9ZJA9-F1
#
_entry.id   AF-A0A5A9ZJA9-F1
#
_cell.length_a   1.000
_cell.length_b   1.000
_cell.length_c   1.000
_cell.angle_alpha   90.00
_cell.angle_beta   90.00
_cell.angle_gamma   90.00
#
_symmetry.space_group_name_H-M   'P 1'
#
loop_
_entity.id
_entity.type
_entity.pdbx_description
1 polymer ?
#
loop_
_entity_poly.entity_id
_entity_poly.type
_entity_poly.pdbx_seq_one_letter_code
_entity_poly.pdbx_strand_id
1 'polypeptide(L)'
;MIEEPLPGATSGGHAHGLEMWWDPVENDAMFWVAPAGTTATLDVQGGGDAVELQWSTLSAEVPSIRAVVLLDGPGFGDPGEDFIVVHSVAEDTARFITLRSGVRAGAIEVLVFRPDVDHAPWPEPTPTSGGAELQFRHRGGADVHVTLTLPTSTLTTTPGEK
;
A
#
# COMPACT_ATOMS: atom_id res chain seq x y z
N MET A 1 4.94 8.57 26.73
CA MET A 1 3.78 8.71 25.83
C MET A 1 4.08 7.84 24.62
N ILE A 2 3.16 7.00 24.19
CA ILE A 2 3.33 6.28 22.92
C ILE A 2 2.97 7.31 21.85
N GLU A 3 3.96 7.71 21.05
CA GLU A 3 3.73 8.58 19.90
C GLU A 3 2.84 7.84 18.90
N GLU A 4 1.74 8.49 18.50
CA GLU A 4 0.80 7.92 17.54
C GLU A 4 1.50 7.88 16.17
N PRO A 5 1.68 6.70 15.56
CA PRO A 5 2.24 6.60 14.22
C PRO A 5 1.26 7.24 13.22
N LEU A 6 1.78 8.08 12.32
CA LEU A 6 1.01 8.86 11.32
C LEU A 6 -0.03 9.81 11.96
N PRO A 7 0.42 10.79 12.77
CA PRO A 7 -0.48 11.76 13.39
C PRO A 7 -1.23 12.56 12.32
N GLY A 8 -2.56 12.58 12.41
CA GLY A 8 -3.40 13.27 11.43
C GLY A 8 -3.82 12.42 10.23
N ALA A 9 -3.48 11.13 10.20
CA ALA A 9 -4.01 10.22 9.20
C ALA A 9 -5.55 10.16 9.25
N THR A 10 -6.22 10.26 8.11
CA THR A 10 -7.69 10.29 8.00
C THR A 10 -8.23 9.19 7.12
N SER A 11 -9.37 8.61 7.51
CA SER A 11 -10.03 7.57 6.70
C SER A 11 -10.67 8.20 5.47
N GLY A 12 -10.38 7.64 4.30
CA GLY A 12 -10.99 8.05 3.04
C GLY A 12 -12.10 7.12 2.54
N GLY A 13 -12.39 6.02 3.24
CA GLY A 13 -13.48 5.10 2.92
C GLY A 13 -13.03 3.65 2.76
N HIS A 14 -13.91 2.82 2.20
CA HIS A 14 -13.68 1.39 1.99
C HIS A 14 -13.96 1.03 0.53
N ALA A 15 -13.09 0.25 -0.09
CA ALA A 15 -13.25 -0.24 -1.45
C ALA A 15 -12.72 -1.66 -1.58
N HIS A 16 -13.53 -2.56 -2.13
CA HIS A 16 -13.13 -3.94 -2.48
C HIS A 16 -12.43 -4.73 -1.37
N GLY A 17 -12.85 -4.51 -0.11
CA GLY A 17 -12.28 -5.18 1.07
C GLY A 17 -11.02 -4.51 1.63
N LEU A 18 -10.64 -3.35 1.10
CA LEU A 18 -9.55 -2.50 1.59
C LEU A 18 -10.10 -1.24 2.27
N GLU A 19 -9.39 -0.73 3.26
CA GLU A 19 -9.69 0.55 3.91
C GLU A 19 -8.68 1.62 3.45
N MET A 20 -9.17 2.76 2.98
CA MET A 20 -8.33 3.85 2.49
C MET A 20 -7.97 4.83 3.60
N TRP A 21 -6.74 5.29 3.58
CA TRP A 21 -6.20 6.29 4.49
C TRP A 21 -5.38 7.33 3.75
N TRP A 22 -5.50 8.58 4.17
CA TRP A 22 -4.62 9.68 3.79
C TRP A 22 -3.68 9.99 4.94
N ASP A 23 -2.40 10.18 4.64
CA ASP A 23 -1.40 10.75 5.53
C ASP A 23 -0.78 12.00 4.88
N PRO A 24 -1.42 13.17 5.03
CA PRO A 24 -1.00 14.41 4.37
C PRO A 24 0.05 15.20 5.16
N VAL A 25 0.53 14.69 6.30
CA VAL A 25 1.38 15.48 7.21
C VAL A 25 2.80 14.94 7.26
N GLU A 26 2.96 13.63 7.40
CA GLU A 26 4.29 13.02 7.55
C GLU A 26 4.88 12.63 6.19
N ASN A 27 4.10 11.93 5.37
CA ASN A 27 4.64 11.26 4.17
C ASN A 27 4.06 11.74 2.84
N ASP A 28 3.09 12.68 2.86
CA ASP A 28 2.32 13.09 1.67
C ASP A 28 1.84 11.86 0.88
N ALA A 29 1.12 10.97 1.57
CA ALA A 29 0.83 9.62 1.11
C ALA A 29 -0.67 9.28 1.16
N MET A 30 -1.05 8.32 0.32
CA MET A 30 -2.30 7.58 0.42
C MET A 30 -1.99 6.10 0.57
N PHE A 31 -2.75 5.38 1.39
CA PHE A 31 -2.55 3.94 1.52
C PHE A 31 -3.83 3.15 1.69
N TRP A 32 -3.81 1.96 1.11
CA TRP A 32 -4.87 0.96 1.20
C TRP A 32 -4.48 -0.10 2.22
N VAL A 33 -5.18 -0.16 3.34
CA VAL A 33 -4.99 -1.17 4.38
C VAL A 33 -5.75 -2.43 4.00
N ALA A 34 -5.03 -3.56 4.05
CA ALA A 34 -5.55 -4.87 3.77
C ALA A 34 -5.82 -5.66 5.08
N PRO A 35 -6.86 -6.52 5.10
CA PRO A 35 -7.11 -7.42 6.20
C PRO A 35 -5.94 -8.40 6.42
N ALA A 36 -5.75 -8.82 7.66
CA ALA A 36 -4.71 -9.80 8.00
C ALA A 36 -4.91 -11.13 7.24
N GLY A 37 -3.81 -11.69 6.72
CA GLY A 37 -3.84 -12.89 5.87
C GLY A 37 -4.02 -12.61 4.37
N THR A 38 -3.97 -11.34 3.95
CA THR A 38 -3.90 -10.97 2.54
C THR A 38 -2.54 -11.36 1.94
N THR A 39 -2.54 -11.84 0.70
CA THR A 39 -1.32 -12.05 -0.08
C THR A 39 -1.30 -11.13 -1.29
N ALA A 40 -0.13 -10.89 -1.86
CA ALA A 40 0.02 -10.11 -3.07
C ALA A 40 0.80 -10.87 -4.14
N THR A 41 0.48 -10.60 -5.39
CA THR A 41 1.38 -10.81 -6.52
C THR A 41 1.69 -9.46 -7.13
N LEU A 42 2.96 -9.23 -7.48
CA LEU A 42 3.43 -7.99 -8.06
C LEU A 42 4.08 -8.29 -9.41
N ASP A 43 3.53 -7.70 -10.48
CA ASP A 43 4.13 -7.67 -11.80
C ASP A 43 4.62 -6.25 -12.12
N VAL A 44 5.88 -6.14 -12.57
CA VAL A 44 6.52 -4.87 -12.90
C VAL A 44 7.12 -4.99 -14.29
N GLN A 45 6.65 -4.17 -15.22
CA GLN A 45 7.06 -4.20 -16.62
C GLN A 45 7.74 -2.89 -17.02
N GLY A 46 8.98 -2.98 -17.48
CA GLY A 46 9.80 -1.82 -17.83
C GLY A 46 10.21 -0.97 -16.61
N GLY A 47 10.81 0.19 -16.87
CA GLY A 47 11.32 1.10 -15.83
C GLY A 47 12.63 0.65 -15.16
N GLY A 48 13.13 1.49 -14.26
CA GLY A 48 14.47 1.37 -13.64
C GLY A 48 14.49 0.89 -12.18
N ASP A 49 15.69 0.93 -11.60
CA ASP A 49 16.06 0.43 -10.26
C ASP A 49 15.55 1.30 -9.08
N ALA A 50 14.30 1.76 -9.14
CA ALA A 50 13.72 2.56 -8.07
C ALA A 50 13.62 1.75 -6.76
N VAL A 51 14.01 2.36 -5.64
CA VAL A 51 14.17 1.67 -4.36
C VAL A 51 12.85 1.11 -3.85
N GLU A 52 11.77 1.86 -4.00
CA GLU A 52 10.40 1.45 -3.65
C GLU A 52 9.92 0.26 -4.48
N LEU A 53 10.34 0.13 -5.75
CA LEU A 53 10.03 -1.04 -6.58
C LEU A 53 10.80 -2.27 -6.10
N GLN A 54 12.08 -2.12 -5.77
CA GLN A 54 12.90 -3.21 -5.22
C GLN A 54 12.36 -3.68 -3.86
N TRP A 55 12.05 -2.73 -2.97
CA TRP A 55 11.40 -3.00 -1.69
C TRP A 55 10.10 -3.79 -1.89
N SER A 56 9.18 -3.28 -2.71
CA SER A 56 7.87 -3.89 -2.91
C SER A 56 7.95 -5.25 -3.59
N THR A 57 8.94 -5.46 -4.47
CA THR A 57 9.21 -6.76 -5.07
C THR A 57 9.61 -7.79 -4.01
N LEU A 58 10.52 -7.43 -3.10
CA LEU A 58 10.91 -8.31 -1.99
C LEU A 58 9.77 -8.53 -0.98
N SER A 59 9.05 -7.47 -0.63
CA SER A 59 7.92 -7.53 0.30
C SER A 59 6.78 -8.40 -0.24
N ALA A 60 6.52 -8.38 -1.55
CA ALA A 60 5.50 -9.22 -2.19
C ALA A 60 5.78 -10.73 -2.10
N GLU A 61 7.02 -11.15 -1.80
CA GLU A 61 7.35 -12.55 -1.53
C GLU A 61 6.81 -13.03 -0.16
N VAL A 62 6.40 -12.11 0.72
CA VAL A 62 5.82 -12.43 2.03
C VAL A 62 4.31 -12.65 1.91
N PRO A 63 3.77 -13.80 2.34
CA PRO A 63 2.34 -14.11 2.24
C PRO A 63 1.52 -13.47 3.38
N SER A 64 1.72 -12.18 3.65
CA SER A 64 1.04 -11.46 4.74
C SER A 64 1.00 -9.95 4.50
N ILE A 65 0.66 -9.50 3.29
CA ILE A 65 0.58 -8.07 2.99
C ILE A 65 -0.53 -7.40 3.80
N ARG A 66 -0.22 -6.24 4.38
CA ARG A 66 -1.09 -5.46 5.26
C ARG A 66 -1.40 -4.07 4.71
N ALA A 67 -0.60 -3.55 3.79
CA ALA A 67 -0.94 -2.31 3.09
C ALA A 67 -0.22 -2.16 1.74
N VAL A 68 -0.82 -1.33 0.90
CA VAL A 68 -0.19 -0.73 -0.28
C VAL A 68 -0.17 0.78 -0.07
N VAL A 69 1.03 1.35 0.05
CA VAL A 69 1.28 2.78 0.21
C VAL A 69 1.69 3.39 -1.11
N LEU A 70 1.10 4.54 -1.42
CA LEU A 70 1.32 5.34 -2.60
C LEU A 70 1.85 6.70 -2.13
N LEU A 71 3.12 6.98 -2.41
CA LEU A 71 3.82 8.21 -2.06
C LEU A 71 3.71 9.24 -3.18
N ASP A 72 3.58 10.52 -2.83
CA ASP A 72 3.70 11.62 -3.78
C ASP A 72 5.18 12.01 -4.00
N GLY A 73 5.44 12.76 -5.07
CA GLY A 73 6.72 13.40 -5.33
C GLY A 73 7.73 12.53 -6.10
N PRO A 74 8.87 13.13 -6.47
CA PRO A 74 9.87 12.49 -7.33
C PRO A 74 10.86 11.56 -6.59
N GLY A 75 10.84 11.56 -5.26
CA GLY A 75 11.94 11.02 -4.47
C GLY A 75 13.16 11.93 -4.36
N PHE A 76 14.19 11.43 -3.70
CA PHE A 76 15.44 12.18 -3.47
C PHE A 76 16.44 12.01 -4.60
N GLY A 77 16.35 10.91 -5.36
CA GLY A 77 17.30 10.60 -6.43
C GLY A 77 18.65 10.08 -5.91
N ASP A 78 18.79 9.94 -4.60
CA ASP A 78 19.85 9.19 -3.93
C ASP A 78 19.26 7.88 -3.38
N PRO A 79 19.77 6.71 -3.81
CA PRO A 79 19.21 5.43 -3.37
C PRO A 79 19.27 5.18 -1.86
N GLY A 80 20.25 5.76 -1.16
CA GLY A 80 20.39 5.61 0.29
C GLY A 80 19.31 6.40 1.03
N GLU A 81 19.11 7.66 0.65
CA GLU A 81 18.03 8.49 1.21
C GLU A 81 16.65 7.95 0.85
N ASP A 82 16.43 7.54 -0.41
CA ASP A 82 15.18 6.93 -0.83
C ASP A 82 14.88 5.64 -0.07
N PHE A 83 15.89 4.82 0.23
CA PHE A 83 15.72 3.62 1.08
C PHE A 83 15.29 3.96 2.50
N ILE A 84 15.92 4.95 3.13
CA ILE A 84 15.56 5.37 4.50
C ILE A 84 14.10 5.81 4.55
N VAL A 85 13.66 6.56 3.53
CA VAL A 85 12.28 7.07 3.44
C VAL A 85 11.29 5.92 3.23
N VAL A 86 11.54 5.06 2.23
CA VAL A 86 10.68 3.90 1.95
C VAL A 86 10.55 3.00 3.17
N HIS A 87 11.65 2.72 3.85
CA HIS A 87 11.66 1.92 5.07
C HIS A 87 10.87 2.59 6.20
N SER A 88 11.07 3.90 6.45
CA SER A 88 10.37 4.64 7.49
C SER A 88 8.86 4.63 7.24
N VAL A 89 8.44 4.93 6.01
CA VAL A 89 7.03 4.89 5.58
C VAL A 89 6.42 3.51 5.86
N ALA A 90 7.13 2.44 5.50
CA ALA A 90 6.67 1.08 5.72
C ALA A 90 6.56 0.75 7.22
N GLU A 91 7.53 1.16 8.04
CA GLU A 91 7.50 0.99 9.49
C GLU A 91 6.35 1.75 10.16
N ASP A 92 6.16 3.02 9.81
CA ASP A 92 5.13 3.86 10.39
C ASP A 92 3.73 3.37 10.00
N THR A 93 3.55 2.98 8.74
CA THR A 93 2.30 2.34 8.27
C THR A 93 2.03 1.02 9.00
N ALA A 94 3.04 0.16 9.18
CA ALA A 94 2.89 -1.10 9.91
C ALA A 94 2.54 -0.88 11.39
N ARG A 95 3.15 0.13 12.03
CA ARG A 95 2.83 0.53 13.41
C ARG A 95 1.40 1.06 13.51
N PHE A 96 0.98 1.91 12.57
CA PHE A 96 -0.39 2.41 12.46
C PHE A 96 -1.41 1.27 12.36
N ILE A 97 -1.18 0.31 11.48
CA ILE A 97 -2.05 -0.86 11.31
C ILE A 97 -2.07 -1.72 12.59
N THR A 98 -0.91 -1.92 13.23
CA THR A 98 -0.80 -2.71 14.46
C THR A 98 -1.65 -2.13 15.58
N LEU A 99 -1.53 -0.82 15.83
CA LEU A 99 -2.28 -0.16 16.90
C LEU A 99 -3.78 -0.21 16.67
N ARG A 100 -4.23 -0.09 15.43
CA ARG A 100 -5.65 -0.05 15.09
C ARG A 100 -6.31 -1.41 15.02
N SER A 101 -5.64 -2.38 14.40
CA SER A 101 -6.21 -3.72 14.19
C SER A 101 -5.99 -4.64 15.39
N GLY A 102 -5.06 -4.31 16.29
CA GLY A 102 -4.63 -5.20 17.37
C GLY A 102 -3.83 -6.41 16.88
N VAL A 103 -3.60 -6.54 15.57
CA VAL A 103 -2.80 -7.60 14.95
C VAL A 103 -1.49 -7.02 14.50
N ARG A 104 -0.38 -7.56 15.02
CA ARG A 104 0.97 -7.11 14.67
C ARG A 104 1.20 -7.15 13.15
N ALA A 105 1.76 -6.07 12.64
CA ALA A 105 2.29 -5.94 11.29
C ALA A 105 3.76 -5.46 11.36
N GLY A 106 4.58 -5.89 10.42
CA GLY A 106 5.96 -5.43 10.20
C GLY A 106 6.09 -4.68 8.88
N ALA A 107 7.19 -3.93 8.73
CA ALA A 107 7.43 -3.12 7.53
C ALA A 107 7.44 -3.95 6.23
N ILE A 108 7.99 -5.17 6.27
CA ILE A 108 8.03 -6.08 5.11
C ILE A 108 6.64 -6.50 4.62
N GLU A 109 5.60 -6.30 5.43
CA GLU A 109 4.20 -6.55 5.06
C GLU A 109 3.56 -5.34 4.36
N VAL A 110 4.31 -4.26 4.12
CA VAL A 110 3.83 -3.03 3.50
C VAL A 110 4.54 -2.83 2.15
N LEU A 111 3.74 -2.78 1.08
CA LEU A 111 4.21 -2.39 -0.25
C LEU A 111 4.23 -0.86 -0.34
N VAL A 112 5.24 -0.29 -0.98
CA VAL A 112 5.42 1.16 -1.15
C VAL A 112 5.72 1.46 -2.61
N PHE A 113 5.02 2.43 -3.19
CA PHE A 113 5.17 2.82 -4.60
C PHE A 113 5.07 4.33 -4.78
N ARG A 114 5.64 4.84 -5.87
CA ARG A 114 5.45 6.22 -6.34
C ARG A 114 4.73 6.25 -7.70
N PRO A 115 3.39 6.35 -7.72
CA PRO A 115 2.66 6.50 -8.97
C PRO A 115 3.01 7.81 -9.69
N ASP A 116 2.90 7.81 -11.02
CA ASP A 116 3.05 9.00 -11.86
C ASP A 116 1.77 9.87 -11.81
N VAL A 117 1.54 10.53 -10.67
CA VAL A 117 0.33 11.34 -10.42
C VAL A 117 0.33 12.70 -11.12
N ASP A 118 1.47 13.12 -11.67
CA ASP A 118 1.54 14.32 -12.52
C ASP A 118 0.68 14.16 -13.79
N HIS A 119 0.43 12.91 -14.21
CA HIS A 119 -0.27 12.57 -15.45
C HIS A 119 -1.56 11.78 -15.25
N ALA A 120 -1.85 11.31 -14.03
CA ALA A 120 -3.02 10.48 -13.71
C ALA A 120 -3.49 10.69 -12.25
N PRO A 121 -4.76 10.43 -11.91
CA PRO A 121 -5.19 10.44 -10.52
C PRO A 121 -4.50 9.33 -9.71
N TRP A 122 -4.60 9.42 -8.38
CA TRP A 122 -4.14 8.37 -7.48
C TRP A 122 -4.74 7.00 -7.86
N PRO A 123 -3.91 5.93 -7.87
CA PRO A 123 -4.40 4.58 -8.14
C PRO A 123 -5.49 4.12 -7.16
N GLU A 124 -6.62 3.71 -7.71
CA GLU A 124 -7.73 3.10 -6.97
C GLU A 124 -7.77 1.58 -7.21
N PRO A 125 -8.14 0.78 -6.21
CA PRO A 125 -8.31 -0.65 -6.37
C PRO A 125 -9.50 -0.95 -7.26
N THR A 126 -9.38 -1.97 -8.10
CA THR A 126 -10.49 -2.56 -8.84
C THR A 126 -10.77 -3.97 -8.33
N PRO A 127 -12.02 -4.46 -8.39
CA PRO A 127 -12.36 -5.76 -7.82
C PRO A 127 -11.83 -6.91 -8.67
N THR A 128 -11.35 -7.96 -8.01
CA THR A 128 -11.06 -9.27 -8.64
C THR A 128 -11.95 -10.36 -8.04
N SER A 129 -11.86 -11.58 -8.58
CA SER A 129 -12.61 -12.73 -8.03
C SER A 129 -12.17 -13.14 -6.62
N GLY A 130 -10.95 -12.79 -6.22
CA GLY A 130 -10.36 -13.16 -4.92
C GLY A 130 -9.98 -11.98 -4.04
N GLY A 131 -10.25 -10.74 -4.46
CA GLY A 131 -9.81 -9.54 -3.74
C GLY A 131 -9.86 -8.30 -4.61
N ALA A 132 -8.71 -7.64 -4.76
CA ALA A 132 -8.59 -6.38 -5.47
C ALA A 132 -7.27 -6.31 -6.25
N GLU A 133 -7.18 -5.41 -7.22
CA GLU A 133 -5.94 -5.12 -7.92
C GLU A 133 -5.75 -3.62 -8.13
N LEU A 134 -4.49 -3.19 -8.18
CA LEU A 134 -4.09 -1.83 -8.52
C LEU A 134 -3.21 -1.89 -9.75
N GLN A 135 -3.53 -1.08 -10.75
CA GLN A 135 -2.73 -0.94 -11.96
C GLN A 135 -2.40 0.54 -12.15
N PHE A 136 -1.12 0.86 -12.29
CA PHE A 136 -0.68 2.23 -12.47
C PHE A 136 0.71 2.30 -13.10
N ARG A 137 1.01 3.47 -13.68
CA ARG A 137 2.36 3.79 -14.11
C ARG A 137 3.15 4.35 -12.94
N HIS A 138 4.30 3.74 -12.68
CA HIS A 138 5.29 4.23 -11.74
C HIS A 138 6.00 5.45 -12.32
N ARG A 139 6.36 6.41 -11.47
CA ARG A 139 7.07 7.62 -11.89
C ARG A 139 8.40 7.34 -12.59
N GLY A 140 9.08 6.26 -12.20
CA GLY A 140 10.27 5.72 -12.87
C GLY A 140 10.02 5.07 -14.25
N GLY A 141 8.80 5.15 -14.78
CA GLY A 141 8.41 4.67 -16.10
C GLY A 141 8.06 3.19 -16.19
N ALA A 142 8.05 2.46 -15.08
CA ALA A 142 7.57 1.08 -15.00
C ALA A 142 6.04 1.05 -15.00
N ASP A 143 5.44 0.05 -15.63
CA ASP A 143 4.03 -0.26 -15.43
C ASP A 143 3.92 -1.29 -14.29
N VAL A 144 3.10 -0.99 -13.29
CA VAL A 144 2.97 -1.77 -12.06
C VAL A 144 1.57 -2.36 -11.97
N HIS A 145 1.49 -3.66 -11.71
CA HIS A 145 0.25 -4.37 -11.42
C HIS A 145 0.39 -5.14 -10.12
N VAL A 146 -0.36 -4.71 -9.11
CA VAL A 146 -0.48 -5.40 -7.82
C VAL A 146 -1.81 -6.14 -7.80
N THR A 147 -1.81 -7.45 -7.58
CA THR A 147 -3.03 -8.20 -7.28
C THR A 147 -3.01 -8.64 -5.83
N LEU A 148 -4.04 -8.27 -5.07
CA LEU A 148 -4.24 -8.67 -3.68
C LEU A 148 -5.29 -9.78 -3.61
N THR A 149 -4.93 -10.89 -2.96
CA THR A 149 -5.88 -11.96 -2.63
C THR A 149 -6.25 -11.82 -1.17
N LEU A 150 -7.53 -11.55 -0.91
CA LEU A 150 -8.07 -11.31 0.42
C LEU A 150 -8.55 -12.62 1.06
N PRO A 151 -8.47 -12.75 2.40
CA PRO A 151 -9.01 -13.91 3.11
C PRO A 151 -10.54 -13.98 2.96
N THR A 152 -11.07 -15.18 2.74
CA THR A 152 -12.50 -15.43 2.46
C THR A 152 -13.47 -14.84 3.51
N SER A 153 -13.00 -14.61 4.73
CA SER A 153 -13.76 -14.02 5.84
C SER A 153 -14.22 -12.57 5.60
N THR A 154 -13.69 -11.87 4.60
CA THR A 154 -14.02 -10.46 4.29
C THR A 154 -15.03 -10.31 3.15
N LEU A 155 -15.47 -11.42 2.52
CA LEU A 155 -16.42 -11.42 1.40
C LEU A 155 -17.88 -11.58 1.85
N THR A 156 -18.27 -11.03 3.00
CA THR A 156 -19.67 -11.07 3.43
C THR A 156 -20.50 -10.08 2.61
N THR A 157 -21.00 -10.53 1.46
CA THR A 157 -22.12 -9.90 0.76
C THR A 157 -23.33 -9.84 1.69
N THR A 158 -23.85 -8.63 1.92
CA THR A 158 -25.16 -8.41 2.54
C THR A 158 -26.22 -9.22 1.80
N PRO A 159 -26.94 -10.16 2.45
CA PRO A 159 -28.10 -10.78 1.83
C PRO A 159 -29.19 -9.71 1.73
N GLY A 160 -29.68 -9.49 0.52
CA GLY A 160 -30.73 -8.52 0.24
C GLY A 160 -31.97 -8.76 1.09
N GLU A 161 -32.48 -7.68 1.68
CA GLU A 161 -33.86 -7.61 2.14
C GLU A 161 -34.79 -7.75 0.93
N LYS A 162 -35.62 -8.78 0.95
CA LYS A 162 -36.96 -8.80 0.37
C LYS A 162 -37.93 -9.39 1.36
#